data_AF-A0AAV9C4C3-F1
#
_entry.id   AF-A0AAV9C4C3-F1
#
_cell.length_a   1.000
_cell.length_b   1.000
_cell.length_c   1.000
_cell.angle_alpha   90.00
_cell.angle_beta   90.00
_cell.angle_gamma   90.00
#
_symmetry.space_group_name_H-M   'P 1'
#
loop_
_entity.id
_entity.type
_entity.pdbx_description
1 polymer ?
#
loop_
_entity_poly.entity_id
_entity_poly.type
_entity_poly.pdbx_seq_one_letter_code
_entity_poly.pdbx_strand_id
1 'polypeptide(L)'
;MGGGRSGVGLDVVGEIAGDGEGGDDPSVSGVGEGDRNMHKRLGIILGGCEGAEILGEEAGVKFVKKRFCSFLNVTFKDGVVEFPILCIFDDTVALFHNLIAFEQCYPDAKGHITFYSVLMDYLIDTPRDVNVLHREGVLQIELSSEKEAAQFFNSLCKEVIFDRPPSQLFIELNRYCDSKWHRWRAVLAHEYTPGLSHE
;
A
#
# COMPACT_ATOMS: atom_id res chain seq x y z
N MET A 1 32.04 65.12 10.49
CA MET A 1 31.20 66.14 11.14
C MET A 1 29.80 65.59 11.13
N GLY A 2 29.32 64.93 12.19
CA GLY A 2 28.85 65.51 13.46
C GLY A 2 27.33 65.30 13.45
N GLY A 3 26.78 64.36 14.22
CA GLY A 3 26.16 64.61 15.54
C GLY A 3 24.74 65.18 15.38
N GLY A 4 23.67 64.76 16.03
CA GLY A 4 23.44 63.84 17.12
C GLY A 4 22.07 64.16 17.74
N ARG A 5 21.30 63.11 18.09
CA ARG A 5 20.39 62.92 19.24
C ARG A 5 19.19 63.86 19.56
N SER A 6 18.21 63.17 20.17
CA SER A 6 17.15 63.57 21.12
C SER A 6 15.77 63.79 20.48
N GLY A 7 14.67 63.12 20.85
CA GLY A 7 14.35 62.33 22.04
C GLY A 7 13.21 63.01 22.80
N VAL A 8 12.03 62.36 22.88
CA VAL A 8 10.93 62.40 23.88
C VAL A 8 9.78 61.55 23.28
N GLY A 9 9.14 60.56 23.91
CA GLY A 9 8.96 60.23 25.32
C GLY A 9 7.63 60.78 25.82
N LEU A 10 6.52 60.04 25.65
CA LEU A 10 5.28 60.18 26.42
C LEU A 10 4.59 58.81 26.53
N ASP A 11 4.73 58.22 27.71
CA ASP A 11 3.89 57.14 28.22
C ASP A 11 2.48 57.68 28.53
N VAL A 12 1.45 56.88 28.26
CA VAL A 12 0.20 56.95 29.02
C VAL A 12 -0.16 55.54 29.45
N VAL A 13 -0.02 55.33 30.75
CA VAL A 13 -0.40 54.15 31.52
C VAL A 13 -1.94 54.07 31.56
N GLY A 14 -2.46 52.86 31.40
CA GLY A 14 -3.87 52.53 31.60
C GLY A 14 -4.00 51.07 32.01
N GLU A 15 -3.68 50.79 33.27
CA GLU A 15 -3.88 49.50 33.93
C GLU A 15 -5.29 49.46 34.51
N ILE A 16 -6.08 48.43 34.18
CA ILE A 16 -7.25 48.04 34.97
C ILE A 16 -7.28 46.50 35.01
N ALA A 17 -7.19 45.99 36.23
CA ALA A 17 -7.27 44.58 36.60
C ALA A 17 -8.71 44.18 36.97
N GLY A 18 -8.99 42.86 36.91
CA GLY A 18 -10.18 42.17 37.43
C GLY A 18 -11.17 41.80 36.32
N ASP A 19 -11.67 40.57 36.15
CA ASP A 19 -11.75 39.43 37.06
C ASP A 19 -11.73 38.12 36.27
N GLY A 20 -11.26 37.05 36.91
CA GLY A 20 -11.26 35.71 36.34
C GLY A 20 -12.65 35.08 36.36
N GLU A 21 -13.00 34.42 35.27
CA GLU A 21 -13.86 33.24 35.29
C GLU A 21 -13.13 32.12 34.54
N GLY A 22 -12.83 31.06 35.29
CA GLY A 22 -12.41 29.79 34.71
C GLY A 22 -13.59 29.18 33.96
N GLY A 23 -13.45 29.13 32.65
CA GLY A 23 -14.17 28.19 31.80
C GLY A 23 -13.16 27.19 31.27
N ASP A 24 -13.12 26.00 31.87
CA ASP A 24 -12.60 24.82 31.21
C ASP A 24 -13.47 24.63 29.95
N ASP A 25 -12.94 24.98 28.77
CA ASP A 25 -13.60 24.68 27.51
C ASP A 25 -13.28 23.22 27.16
N PRO A 26 -14.25 22.30 27.30
CA PRO A 26 -14.04 20.91 26.98
C PRO A 26 -14.17 20.78 25.46
N SER A 27 -13.30 19.96 24.88
CA SER A 27 -13.47 19.44 23.52
C SER A 27 -13.43 20.47 22.37
N VAL A 28 -12.22 20.90 22.00
CA VAL A 28 -11.88 20.78 20.57
C VAL A 28 -11.42 19.35 20.36
N SER A 29 -12.44 18.55 20.02
CA SER A 29 -12.36 17.20 19.47
C SER A 29 -11.06 17.00 18.71
N GLY A 30 -10.33 15.95 19.10
CA GLY A 30 -9.12 15.54 18.43
C GLY A 30 -9.29 15.61 16.92
N VAL A 31 -8.28 16.14 16.25
CA VAL A 31 -7.97 15.65 14.91
C VAL A 31 -7.82 14.16 15.11
N GLY A 32 -8.91 13.43 14.81
CA GLY A 32 -8.90 11.99 14.83
C GLY A 32 -7.71 11.61 13.98
N GLU A 33 -6.75 10.99 14.63
CA GLU A 33 -5.66 10.30 13.99
C GLU A 33 -6.33 9.16 13.23
N GLY A 34 -6.94 9.52 12.10
CA GLY A 34 -7.78 8.67 11.28
C GLY A 34 -6.88 7.58 10.77
N ASP A 35 -7.12 6.38 11.27
CA ASP A 35 -6.35 5.16 11.09
C ASP A 35 -5.61 5.12 9.73
N ARG A 36 -4.38 5.65 9.70
CA ARG A 36 -3.59 6.00 8.50
C ARG A 36 -2.98 4.78 7.81
N ASN A 37 -3.54 3.61 8.02
CA ASN A 37 -2.87 2.38 7.67
C ASN A 37 -3.81 1.43 6.95
N MET A 38 -4.00 1.70 5.66
CA MET A 38 -4.68 0.82 4.72
C MET A 38 -4.10 -0.60 4.79
N HIS A 39 -2.79 -0.73 5.00
CA HIS A 39 -2.10 -2.00 5.23
C HIS A 39 -2.67 -2.77 6.43
N LYS A 40 -2.93 -2.09 7.56
CA LYS A 40 -3.58 -2.70 8.74
C LYS A 40 -5.05 -3.04 8.50
N ARG A 41 -5.77 -2.26 7.69
CA ARG A 41 -7.19 -2.53 7.36
C ARG A 41 -7.33 -3.69 6.37
N LEU A 42 -6.39 -3.87 5.44
CA LEU A 42 -6.32 -5.03 4.54
C LEU A 42 -5.85 -6.29 5.26
N GLY A 43 -4.89 -6.19 6.19
CA GLY A 43 -4.48 -7.33 7.02
C GLY A 43 -5.59 -7.89 7.90
N ILE A 44 -6.55 -7.05 8.32
CA ILE A 44 -7.79 -7.50 8.98
C ILE A 44 -8.77 -8.17 7.99
N ILE A 45 -8.77 -7.76 6.72
CA ILE A 45 -9.66 -8.29 5.68
C ILE A 45 -9.12 -9.59 5.05
N LEU A 46 -7.80 -9.82 5.08
CA LEU A 46 -7.11 -10.85 4.27
C LEU A 46 -6.55 -12.04 5.08
N GLY A 47 -7.03 -12.26 6.31
CA GLY A 47 -6.88 -13.54 7.00
C GLY A 47 -5.46 -13.94 7.41
N GLY A 48 -4.49 -13.02 7.34
CA GLY A 48 -3.12 -13.21 7.86
C GLY A 48 -2.11 -13.84 6.90
N CYS A 49 -2.47 -14.17 5.66
CA CYS A 49 -1.51 -14.54 4.61
C CYS A 49 -1.22 -13.29 3.78
N GLU A 50 -0.04 -12.69 3.92
CA GLU A 50 0.38 -11.49 3.20
C GLU A 50 1.67 -11.79 2.44
N GLY A 51 1.86 -11.20 1.25
CA GLY A 51 3.03 -11.46 0.43
C GLY A 51 2.91 -12.68 -0.49
N ALA A 52 3.52 -12.58 -1.67
CA ALA A 52 3.53 -13.62 -2.69
C ALA A 52 4.22 -14.91 -2.23
N GLU A 53 5.25 -14.83 -1.38
CA GLU A 53 5.93 -16.01 -0.81
C GLU A 53 4.95 -16.83 0.05
N ILE A 54 4.31 -16.20 1.04
CA ILE A 54 3.38 -16.87 1.97
C ILE A 54 2.14 -17.39 1.22
N LEU A 55 1.58 -16.61 0.29
CA LEU A 55 0.45 -17.06 -0.52
C LEU A 55 0.78 -18.32 -1.35
N GLY A 56 2.01 -18.41 -1.86
CA GLY A 56 2.50 -19.59 -2.56
C GLY A 56 2.65 -20.79 -1.65
N GLU A 57 3.35 -20.62 -0.53
CA GLU A 57 3.72 -21.70 0.38
C GLU A 57 2.53 -22.21 1.21
N GLU A 58 1.74 -21.31 1.79
CA GLU A 58 0.69 -21.67 2.75
C GLU A 58 -0.66 -21.87 2.09
N ALA A 59 -1.00 -21.15 1.02
CA ALA A 59 -2.30 -21.24 0.36
C ALA A 59 -2.23 -21.98 -0.99
N GLY A 60 -1.04 -22.25 -1.52
CA GLY A 60 -0.87 -22.90 -2.82
C GLY A 60 -1.29 -22.02 -3.99
N VAL A 61 -1.18 -20.69 -3.84
CA VAL A 61 -1.46 -19.73 -4.90
C VAL A 61 -0.30 -19.75 -5.91
N LYS A 62 -0.64 -19.72 -7.20
CA LYS A 62 0.35 -19.68 -8.29
C LYS A 62 0.26 -18.35 -9.02
N PHE A 63 1.40 -17.74 -9.29
CA PHE A 63 1.48 -16.52 -10.08
C PHE A 63 1.90 -16.86 -11.50
N VAL A 64 1.16 -16.36 -12.48
CA VAL A 64 1.42 -16.65 -13.90
C VAL A 64 1.40 -15.36 -14.70
N LYS A 65 2.35 -15.21 -15.63
CA LYS A 65 2.35 -14.07 -16.54
C LYS A 65 1.24 -14.18 -17.59
N LYS A 66 0.60 -13.05 -17.87
CA LYS A 66 -0.46 -12.87 -18.86
C LYS A 66 0.08 -12.10 -20.06
N ARG A 67 -0.02 -12.69 -21.25
CA ARG A 67 0.43 -12.05 -22.49
C ARG A 67 -0.64 -11.11 -23.06
N PHE A 68 -0.23 -9.91 -23.46
CA PHE A 68 -0.99 -8.94 -24.26
C PHE A 68 -2.30 -8.39 -23.64
N CYS A 69 -2.22 -7.85 -22.42
CA CYS A 69 -3.34 -7.14 -21.79
C CYS A 69 -2.86 -5.82 -21.17
N SER A 70 -3.80 -4.92 -20.82
CA SER A 70 -3.49 -3.76 -19.98
C SER A 70 -2.80 -4.21 -18.70
N PHE A 71 -1.82 -3.44 -18.20
CA PHE A 71 -1.10 -3.76 -16.95
C PHE A 71 -2.02 -3.83 -15.72
N LEU A 72 -3.23 -3.29 -15.82
CA LEU A 72 -4.25 -3.33 -14.77
C LEU A 72 -5.10 -4.62 -14.79
N ASN A 73 -4.98 -5.44 -15.83
CA ASN A 73 -5.82 -6.62 -16.01
C ASN A 73 -5.28 -7.83 -15.23
N VAL A 74 -5.53 -7.84 -13.92
CA VAL A 74 -5.22 -8.98 -13.05
C VAL A 74 -6.45 -9.88 -12.93
N THR A 75 -6.27 -11.19 -13.05
CA THR A 75 -7.35 -12.16 -12.89
C THR A 75 -6.98 -13.22 -11.87
N PHE A 76 -7.95 -13.68 -11.09
CA PHE A 76 -7.78 -14.80 -10.18
C PHE A 76 -8.77 -15.91 -10.55
N LYS A 77 -8.29 -17.14 -10.65
CA LYS A 77 -9.14 -18.31 -10.88
C LYS A 77 -8.49 -19.56 -10.31
N ASP A 78 -9.22 -20.28 -9.47
CA ASP A 78 -8.85 -21.60 -8.96
C ASP A 78 -7.43 -21.68 -8.39
N GLY A 79 -7.02 -20.66 -7.61
CA GLY A 79 -5.68 -20.59 -7.01
C GLY A 79 -4.60 -20.03 -7.92
N VAL A 80 -4.93 -19.61 -9.13
CA VAL A 80 -3.98 -18.97 -10.06
C VAL A 80 -4.28 -17.49 -10.17
N VAL A 81 -3.29 -16.65 -9.87
CA VAL A 81 -3.31 -15.21 -10.13
C VAL A 81 -2.52 -14.95 -11.42
N GLU A 82 -3.20 -14.42 -12.43
CA GLU A 82 -2.57 -14.03 -13.68
C GLU A 82 -2.30 -12.53 -13.69
N PHE A 83 -1.04 -12.15 -13.90
CA PHE A 83 -0.59 -10.77 -14.00
C PHE A 83 -0.08 -10.43 -15.38
N PRO A 84 -0.42 -9.26 -15.94
CA PRO A 84 0.32 -8.70 -17.06
C PRO A 84 1.75 -8.36 -16.60
N ILE A 85 2.70 -8.48 -17.52
CA ILE A 85 4.11 -8.19 -17.21
C ILE A 85 4.24 -6.71 -16.84
N LEU A 86 4.73 -6.42 -15.63
CA LEU A 86 5.05 -5.07 -15.19
C LEU A 86 6.56 -4.85 -15.25
N CYS A 87 6.99 -3.87 -16.03
CA CYS A 87 8.37 -3.40 -16.05
C CYS A 87 8.51 -2.19 -15.12
N ILE A 88 9.44 -2.26 -14.17
CA ILE A 88 9.70 -1.20 -13.20
C ILE A 88 11.03 -0.52 -13.55
N PHE A 89 10.96 0.78 -13.77
CA PHE A 89 12.08 1.69 -14.03
C PHE A 89 12.05 2.83 -13.01
N ASP A 90 13.13 3.60 -12.87
CA ASP A 90 13.19 4.74 -11.95
C ASP A 90 12.01 5.73 -12.13
N ASP A 91 11.63 6.00 -13.37
CA ASP A 91 10.53 6.92 -13.70
C ASP A 91 9.13 6.37 -13.34
N THR A 92 9.00 5.04 -13.20
CA THR A 92 7.72 4.41 -12.85
C THR A 92 7.27 4.81 -11.44
N VAL A 93 8.22 5.11 -10.55
CA VAL A 93 7.92 5.53 -9.19
C VAL A 93 7.10 6.82 -9.17
N ALA A 94 7.56 7.82 -9.91
CA ALA A 94 6.85 9.11 -10.00
C ALA A 94 5.52 8.96 -10.74
N LEU A 95 5.47 8.12 -11.78
CA LEU A 95 4.25 7.87 -12.56
C LEU A 95 3.13 7.33 -11.68
N PHE A 96 3.38 6.27 -10.90
CA PHE A 96 2.35 5.67 -10.05
C PHE A 96 1.84 6.64 -8.99
N HIS A 97 2.72 7.36 -8.29
CA HIS A 97 2.29 8.37 -7.30
C HIS A 97 1.42 9.45 -7.92
N ASN A 98 1.79 9.96 -9.11
CA ASN A 98 1.00 10.98 -9.80
C ASN A 98 -0.38 10.45 -10.24
N LEU A 99 -0.44 9.21 -10.70
CA LEU A 99 -1.70 8.57 -11.11
C LEU A 99 -2.62 8.30 -9.91
N ILE A 100 -2.07 7.85 -8.78
CA ILE A 100 -2.83 7.67 -7.55
C ILE A 100 -3.34 9.03 -7.06
N ALA A 101 -2.48 10.05 -6.99
CA ALA A 101 -2.89 11.41 -6.61
C ALA A 101 -4.00 11.96 -7.51
N PHE A 102 -3.90 11.72 -8.83
CA PHE A 102 -4.97 12.05 -9.76
C PHE A 102 -6.28 11.32 -9.42
N GLU A 103 -6.25 10.00 -9.18
CA GLU A 103 -7.47 9.28 -8.82
C GLU A 103 -8.06 9.72 -7.47
N GLN A 104 -7.24 10.18 -6.53
CA GLN A 104 -7.67 10.71 -5.23
C GLN A 104 -8.27 12.12 -5.31
N CYS A 105 -7.77 12.97 -6.22
CA CYS A 105 -8.26 14.35 -6.38
C CYS A 105 -9.54 14.45 -7.20
N TYR A 106 -9.91 13.42 -7.96
CA TYR A 106 -11.04 13.45 -8.89
C TYR A 106 -12.09 12.40 -8.50
N PRO A 107 -13.22 12.80 -7.88
CA PRO A 107 -14.25 11.86 -7.40
C PRO A 107 -14.82 10.92 -8.46
N ASP A 108 -14.85 11.35 -9.73
CA ASP A 108 -15.35 10.55 -10.86
C ASP A 108 -14.33 9.51 -11.37
N ALA A 109 -13.10 9.51 -10.85
CA ALA A 109 -12.09 8.56 -11.23
C ALA A 109 -12.40 7.14 -10.71
N LYS A 110 -12.29 6.16 -11.61
CA LYS A 110 -12.58 4.75 -11.34
C LYS A 110 -11.55 4.03 -10.47
N GLY A 111 -10.52 4.74 -9.99
CA GLY A 111 -9.50 4.29 -9.01
C GLY A 111 -8.86 2.94 -9.34
N HIS A 112 -8.67 2.67 -10.62
CA HIS A 112 -8.10 1.41 -11.09
C HIS A 112 -6.61 1.34 -10.74
N ILE A 113 -5.90 2.47 -10.79
CA ILE A 113 -4.48 2.54 -10.43
C ILE A 113 -4.32 2.31 -8.94
N THR A 114 -5.09 3.02 -8.12
CA THR A 114 -5.11 2.90 -6.67
C THR A 114 -5.39 1.45 -6.27
N PHE A 115 -6.42 0.83 -6.86
CA PHE A 115 -6.73 -0.57 -6.64
C PHE A 115 -5.56 -1.51 -6.96
N TYR A 116 -4.91 -1.29 -8.10
CA TYR A 116 -3.76 -2.09 -8.51
C TYR A 116 -2.57 -1.90 -7.58
N SER A 117 -2.30 -0.66 -7.15
CA SER A 117 -1.23 -0.34 -6.20
C SER A 117 -1.46 -1.02 -4.86
N VAL A 118 -2.70 -1.03 -4.36
CA VAL A 118 -3.09 -1.77 -3.14
C VAL A 118 -2.84 -3.26 -3.30
N LEU A 119 -3.17 -3.84 -4.45
CA LEU A 119 -2.91 -5.25 -4.71
C LEU A 119 -1.42 -5.56 -4.75
N MET A 120 -0.61 -4.70 -5.36
CA MET A 120 0.84 -4.92 -5.42
C MET A 120 1.51 -4.74 -4.06
N ASP A 121 1.08 -3.75 -3.27
CA ASP A 121 1.51 -3.54 -1.87
C ASP A 121 1.18 -4.76 -0.99
N TYR A 122 -0.01 -5.36 -1.16
CA TYR A 122 -0.38 -6.58 -0.45
C TYR A 122 0.43 -7.82 -0.86
N LEU A 123 0.83 -7.91 -2.13
CA LEU A 123 1.61 -9.04 -2.64
C LEU A 123 3.10 -8.90 -2.41
N ILE A 124 3.60 -7.68 -2.20
CA ILE A 124 5.02 -7.38 -2.09
C ILE A 124 5.23 -6.62 -0.80
N ASP A 125 5.63 -7.30 0.27
CA ASP A 125 6.08 -6.65 1.50
C ASP A 125 7.62 -6.75 1.63
N THR A 126 8.20 -7.86 1.16
CA THR A 126 9.62 -8.17 1.30
C THR A 126 10.33 -8.32 -0.05
N PRO A 127 11.67 -8.26 -0.08
CA PRO A 127 12.44 -8.58 -1.28
C PRO A 127 12.23 -10.02 -1.78
N ARG A 128 11.80 -10.95 -0.91
CA ARG A 128 11.53 -12.34 -1.31
C ARG A 128 10.26 -12.44 -2.14
N ASP A 129 9.23 -11.68 -1.77
CA ASP A 129 7.99 -11.59 -2.56
C ASP A 129 8.28 -11.05 -3.98
N VAL A 130 9.14 -10.04 -4.05
CA VAL A 130 9.66 -9.51 -5.31
C VAL A 130 10.35 -10.61 -6.12
N ASN A 131 11.23 -11.40 -5.48
CA ASN A 131 11.93 -12.50 -6.13
C ASN A 131 10.97 -13.56 -6.68
N VAL A 132 9.93 -13.94 -5.93
CA VAL A 132 8.89 -14.88 -6.37
C VAL A 132 8.21 -14.38 -7.65
N LEU A 133 7.70 -13.14 -7.64
CA LEU A 133 7.02 -12.56 -8.80
C LEU A 133 7.97 -12.35 -10.00
N HIS A 134 9.24 -12.07 -9.72
CA HIS A 134 10.27 -11.95 -10.75
C HIS A 134 10.55 -13.30 -11.44
N ARG A 135 10.70 -14.38 -10.68
CA ARG A 135 10.92 -15.74 -11.20
C ARG A 135 9.76 -16.22 -12.07
N GLU A 136 8.52 -15.93 -11.67
CA GLU A 136 7.32 -16.25 -12.45
C GLU A 136 7.15 -15.35 -13.70
N GLY A 137 8.05 -14.38 -13.89
CA GLY A 137 8.07 -13.47 -15.03
C GLY A 137 6.90 -12.48 -15.05
N VAL A 138 6.26 -12.29 -13.89
CA VAL A 138 5.21 -11.30 -13.65
C VAL A 138 5.82 -9.91 -13.48
N LEU A 139 6.94 -9.83 -12.75
CA LEU A 139 7.66 -8.60 -12.48
C LEU A 139 8.99 -8.59 -13.24
N GLN A 140 9.25 -7.57 -14.05
CA GLN A 140 10.58 -7.30 -14.60
C GLN A 140 11.13 -6.05 -13.95
N ILE A 141 12.24 -6.22 -13.24
CA ILE A 141 12.87 -5.18 -12.46
C ILE A 141 14.11 -4.73 -13.20
N GLU A 142 14.18 -3.46 -13.56
CA GLU A 142 15.44 -2.80 -13.92
C GLU A 142 16.00 -1.94 -12.78
N LEU A 143 15.25 -1.80 -11.66
CA LEU A 143 15.78 -1.20 -10.44
C LEU A 143 17.02 -1.96 -9.94
N SER A 144 17.93 -1.22 -9.32
CA SER A 144 19.24 -1.71 -8.85
C SER A 144 19.16 -2.85 -7.82
N SER A 145 18.00 -3.10 -7.18
CA SER A 145 17.79 -4.28 -6.33
C SER A 145 16.31 -4.63 -6.07
N GLU A 146 16.05 -5.89 -5.70
CA GLU A 146 14.75 -6.37 -5.19
C GLU A 146 14.29 -5.58 -3.96
N LYS A 147 15.23 -5.11 -3.14
CA LYS A 147 14.96 -4.28 -1.97
C LYS A 147 14.38 -2.92 -2.35
N GLU A 148 14.92 -2.28 -3.37
CA GLU A 148 14.38 -1.01 -3.88
C GLU A 148 12.99 -1.20 -4.47
N ALA A 149 12.76 -2.30 -5.19
CA ALA A 149 11.44 -2.64 -5.71
C ALA A 149 10.40 -2.86 -4.60
N ALA A 150 10.75 -3.61 -3.55
CA ALA A 150 9.87 -3.80 -2.40
C ALA A 150 9.57 -2.47 -1.70
N GLN A 151 10.60 -1.65 -1.45
CA GLN A 151 10.42 -0.33 -0.84
C GLN A 151 9.54 0.60 -1.67
N PHE A 152 9.64 0.52 -3.00
CA PHE A 152 8.80 1.25 -3.92
C PHE A 152 7.33 0.88 -3.74
N PHE A 153 6.96 -0.41 -3.83
CA PHE A 153 5.56 -0.82 -3.67
C PHE A 153 5.02 -0.48 -2.29
N ASN A 154 5.80 -0.75 -1.23
CA ASN A 154 5.43 -0.41 0.15
C ASN A 154 5.25 1.10 0.37
N SER A 155 5.79 1.94 -0.53
CA SER A 155 5.63 3.39 -0.49
C SER A 155 4.39 3.90 -1.24
N LEU A 156 3.92 3.18 -2.26
CA LEU A 156 2.79 3.62 -3.11
C LEU A 156 1.51 3.84 -2.33
N CYS A 157 1.31 3.04 -1.29
CA CYS A 157 0.10 3.02 -0.49
C CYS A 157 0.21 3.88 0.79
N LYS A 158 1.36 4.53 1.02
CA LYS A 158 1.51 5.47 2.14
C LYS A 158 0.64 6.69 1.87
N GLU A 159 -0.24 7.02 2.80
CA GLU A 159 -1.18 8.15 2.73
C GLU A 159 -2.29 8.02 1.66
N VAL A 160 -2.50 6.82 1.10
CA VAL A 160 -3.61 6.57 0.16
C VAL A 160 -4.90 6.32 0.93
N ILE A 161 -5.94 7.12 0.64
CA ILE A 161 -7.28 6.90 1.17
C ILE A 161 -8.03 5.94 0.24
N PHE A 162 -8.36 4.75 0.74
CA PHE A 162 -9.12 3.76 -0.01
C PHE A 162 -10.46 3.48 0.68
N ASP A 163 -11.48 4.24 0.28
CA ASP A 163 -12.86 4.10 0.77
C ASP A 163 -13.77 3.46 -0.29
N ARG A 164 -13.28 2.34 -0.85
CA ARG A 164 -13.94 1.64 -1.96
C ARG A 164 -14.15 0.18 -1.58
N PRO A 165 -15.27 -0.44 -2.01
CA PRO A 165 -15.49 -1.84 -1.74
C PRO A 165 -14.35 -2.68 -2.36
N PRO A 166 -13.94 -3.77 -1.71
CA PRO A 166 -12.93 -4.66 -2.27
C PRO A 166 -13.42 -5.19 -3.62
N SER A 167 -12.49 -5.30 -4.58
CA SER A 167 -12.85 -5.87 -5.86
C SER A 167 -13.17 -7.36 -5.72
N GLN A 168 -13.86 -7.90 -6.73
CA GLN A 168 -14.15 -9.32 -6.82
C GLN A 168 -12.88 -10.19 -6.71
N LEU A 169 -11.75 -9.71 -7.24
CA LEU A 169 -10.47 -10.40 -7.16
C LEU A 169 -10.02 -10.61 -5.71
N PHE A 170 -10.08 -9.57 -4.86
CA PHE A 170 -9.71 -9.72 -3.44
C PHE A 170 -10.68 -10.64 -2.70
N ILE A 171 -11.98 -10.54 -2.98
CA ILE A 171 -13.00 -11.38 -2.33
C ILE A 171 -12.74 -12.86 -2.63
N GLU A 172 -12.44 -13.18 -3.89
CA GLU A 172 -12.17 -14.56 -4.32
C GLU A 172 -10.83 -15.08 -3.79
N LEU A 173 -9.77 -14.26 -3.85
CA LEU A 173 -8.47 -14.60 -3.32
C LEU A 173 -8.55 -14.86 -1.81
N ASN A 174 -9.22 -14.00 -1.06
CA ASN A 174 -9.40 -14.16 0.38
C ASN A 174 -10.17 -15.44 0.72
N ARG A 175 -11.30 -15.68 0.04
CA ARG A 175 -12.09 -16.91 0.22
C ARG A 175 -11.28 -18.17 -0.08
N TYR A 176 -10.41 -18.10 -1.10
CA TYR A 176 -9.52 -19.22 -1.43
C TYR A 176 -8.52 -19.47 -0.30
N CYS A 177 -7.90 -18.41 0.24
CA CYS A 177 -6.92 -18.49 1.33
C CYS A 177 -7.54 -18.93 2.67
N ASP A 178 -8.80 -18.58 2.94
CA ASP A 178 -9.53 -19.00 4.16
C ASP A 178 -9.93 -20.49 4.14
N SER A 179 -9.93 -21.12 2.96
CA SER A 179 -10.28 -22.52 2.83
C SER A 179 -9.15 -23.41 3.37
N LYS A 180 -9.44 -24.07 4.50
CA LYS A 180 -8.53 -25.05 5.13
C LYS A 180 -8.01 -26.10 4.14
N TRP A 181 -8.85 -26.55 3.20
CA TRP A 181 -8.46 -27.53 2.18
C TRP A 181 -7.30 -27.06 1.30
N HIS A 182 -7.24 -25.77 0.95
CA HIS A 182 -6.12 -25.22 0.19
C HIS A 182 -4.84 -25.22 1.01
N ARG A 183 -4.94 -24.79 2.27
CA ARG A 183 -3.80 -24.80 3.20
C ARG A 183 -3.22 -26.20 3.41
N TRP A 184 -4.09 -27.17 3.72
CA TRP A 184 -3.68 -28.56 3.88
C TRP A 184 -3.05 -29.13 2.60
N ARG A 185 -3.61 -28.84 1.42
CA ARG A 185 -3.02 -29.28 0.15
C ARG A 185 -1.65 -28.66 -0.12
N ALA A 186 -1.46 -27.39 0.20
CA ALA A 186 -0.19 -26.69 0.01
C ALA A 186 0.91 -27.29 0.90
N VAL A 187 0.61 -27.48 2.19
CA VAL A 187 1.51 -28.15 3.15
C VAL A 187 1.89 -29.55 2.67
N LEU A 188 0.91 -30.36 2.24
CA LEU A 188 1.17 -31.71 1.72
C LEU A 188 2.01 -31.69 0.44
N ALA A 189 1.79 -30.73 -0.47
CA ALA A 189 2.63 -30.61 -1.66
C ALA A 189 4.10 -30.32 -1.28
N HIS A 190 4.31 -29.42 -0.32
CA HIS A 190 5.65 -29.07 0.16
C HIS A 190 6.35 -30.23 0.89
N GLU A 191 5.62 -30.98 1.74
CA GLU A 191 6.18 -32.10 2.49
C GLU A 191 6.48 -33.34 1.62
N TYR A 192 5.69 -33.59 0.57
CA TYR A 192 5.75 -34.86 -0.17
C TYR A 192 6.30 -34.75 -1.60
N THR A 193 6.59 -33.55 -2.10
CA THR A 193 7.24 -33.37 -3.42
C THR A 193 8.53 -32.53 -3.39
N PRO A 194 9.60 -32.94 -2.69
CA PRO A 194 10.80 -32.08 -2.55
C PRO A 194 11.72 -32.04 -3.79
N GLY A 195 11.39 -32.65 -4.93
CA GLY A 195 12.41 -32.90 -5.96
C GLY A 195 11.96 -33.25 -7.39
N LEU A 196 10.97 -32.57 -7.96
CA LEU A 196 10.57 -32.78 -9.37
C LEU A 196 10.73 -31.54 -10.27
N SER A 197 11.69 -30.66 -9.98
CA SER A 197 11.99 -29.48 -10.82
C SER A 197 13.47 -29.20 -11.06
N HIS A 198 14.31 -30.23 -11.05
CA HIS A 198 15.67 -30.16 -11.60
C HIS A 198 15.94 -31.37 -12.49
N GLU A 199 15.39 -31.35 -13.70
CA GLU A 199 15.97 -32.00 -14.89
C GLU A 199 15.75 -31.09 -16.11
#